data_AF-A0A6V7KVN8-F1
#
_entry.id   AF-A0A6V7KVN8-F1
#
_cell.length_a   1.000
_cell.length_b   1.000
_cell.length_c   1.000
_cell.angle_alpha   90.00
_cell.angle_beta   90.00
_cell.angle_gamma   90.00
#
_symmetry.space_group_name_H-M   'P 1'
#
loop_
_entity.id
_entity.type
_entity.pdbx_description
1 polymer ?
#
loop_
_entity_poly.entity_id
_entity_poly.type
_entity_poly.pdbx_seq_one_letter_code
_entity_poly.pdbx_strand_id
1 'polypeptide(L)' 'ATGGGRLRYEHFEMIRMFFLRHLDLDSGKIFAMWRVDAPWQPVTKK' A
#
# COMPACT_ATOMS: atom_id res chain seq x y z
N ALA A 1 -6.89 9.34 -5.74
CA ALA A 1 -8.11 8.51 -5.75
C ALA A 1 -9.26 9.37 -6.24
N THR A 2 -9.97 8.95 -7.29
CA THR A 2 -11.12 9.69 -7.85
C THR A 2 -12.46 9.28 -7.22
N GLY A 3 -12.45 8.31 -6.30
CA GLY A 3 -13.59 7.88 -5.49
C GLY A 3 -13.13 7.25 -4.17
N GLY A 4 -14.04 7.14 -3.19
CA GLY A 4 -13.77 6.56 -1.87
C GLY A 4 -13.82 5.02 -1.87
N GLY A 5 -13.05 4.39 -0.97
CA GLY A 5 -13.00 2.93 -0.81
C GLY A 5 -12.20 2.49 0.42
N ARG A 6 -12.27 1.21 0.78
CA ARG A 6 -11.49 0.63 1.90
C ARG A 6 -10.24 -0.09 1.38
N LEU A 7 -9.10 0.20 2.00
CA LEU A 7 -7.87 -0.52 1.76
C LEU A 7 -7.67 -1.59 2.84
N ARG A 8 -7.59 -2.86 2.41
CA ARG A 8 -7.19 -3.97 3.28
C ARG A 8 -5.68 -4.11 3.28
N TYR A 9 -5.16 -4.83 4.28
CA TYR A 9 -3.74 -5.17 4.38
C TYR A 9 -3.16 -5.74 3.07
N GLU A 10 -3.91 -6.62 2.40
CA GLU A 10 -3.52 -7.23 1.11
C GLU A 10 -3.23 -6.20 0.01
N HIS A 11 -3.98 -5.10 -0.02
CA HIS A 11 -3.78 -4.04 -1.01
C HIS A 11 -2.46 -3.29 -0.77
N PHE A 12 -2.07 -3.08 0.49
CA PHE A 12 -0.80 -2.47 0.84
C PHE A 12 0.38 -3.36 0.42
N GLU A 13 0.30 -4.67 0.63
CA GLU A 13 1.36 -5.60 0.20
C GLU A 13 1.48 -5.68 -1.32
N MET A 14 0.36 -5.67 -2.05
CA MET A 14 0.38 -5.63 -3.51
C MET A 14 1.09 -4.39 -4.04
N ILE A 15 0.78 -3.22 -3.46
CA ILE A 15 1.44 -1.96 -3.82
C ILE A 15 2.94 -2.05 -3.46
N ARG A 16 3.29 -2.47 -2.23
CA ARG A 16 4.68 -2.61 -1.81
C ARG A 16 5.50 -3.47 -2.77
N MET A 17 4.97 -4.63 -3.13
CA MET A 17 5.62 -5.56 -4.05
C MET A 17 5.72 -5.02 -5.47
N PHE A 18 4.72 -4.27 -5.93
CA PHE A 18 4.79 -3.61 -7.24
C PHE A 18 5.93 -2.59 -7.28
N PHE A 19 6.01 -1.73 -6.26
CA PHE A 19 7.06 -0.73 -6.13
C PHE A 19 8.45 -1.38 -6.05
N LEU A 20 8.62 -2.41 -5.22
CA LEU A 20 9.91 -3.11 -5.10
C LEU A 20 10.38 -3.79 -6.39
N ARG A 21 9.45 -4.27 -7.23
CA ARG A 21 9.82 -4.96 -8.48
C ARG A 21 10.03 -4.04 -9.68
N HIS A 22 9.29 -2.94 -9.75
CA HIS A 22 9.26 -2.09 -10.95
C HIS A 22 10.00 -0.77 -10.77
N LEU A 23 10.16 -0.32 -9.53
CA LEU A 23 10.91 0.89 -9.23
C LEU A 23 12.21 0.46 -8.61
N ASP A 24 13.29 1.05 -9.12
CA ASP A 24 14.67 0.80 -8.71
C ASP A 24 14.93 1.41 -7.31
N LEU A 25 14.11 1.01 -6.33
CA LEU A 25 14.18 1.42 -4.93
C LEU A 25 15.51 0.96 -4.30
N ASP A 26 16.07 -0.14 -4.79
CA ASP A 26 17.34 -0.69 -4.32
C ASP A 26 18.56 0.14 -4.77
N SER A 27 18.48 0.84 -5.90
CA SER A 27 19.54 1.76 -6.35
C SER A 27 19.67 3.04 -5.52
N GLY A 28 18.76 3.29 -4.56
CA GLY A 28 18.75 4.47 -3.71
C GLY A 28 18.35 5.78 -4.41
N LYS A 29 17.96 5.73 -5.69
CA LYS A 29 17.55 6.90 -6.47
C LYS A 29 16.11 7.34 -6.19
N ILE A 30 15.29 6.44 -5.65
CA ILE A 30 13.86 6.65 -5.41
C ILE A 30 13.54 6.23 -3.98
N PHE A 31 12.73 7.03 -3.28
CA PHE A 31 12.18 6.69 -1.97
C PHE A 31 10.65 6.84 -2.01
N ALA A 32 9.95 6.00 -1.25
CA ALA A 32 8.50 6.03 -1.14
C ALA A 32 8.10 6.04 0.34
N MET A 33 7.03 6.77 0.65
CA MET A 33 6.47 6.87 2.00
C MET A 33 4.95 6.72 1.93
N TRP A 34 4.39 5.93 2.85
CA TRP A 34 2.95 5.78 3.00
C TRP A 34 2.32 7.06 3.55
N ARG A 35 1.23 7.51 2.91
CA ARG A 35 0.44 8.66 3.35
C ARG A 35 -0.88 8.28 4.03
N VAL A 36 -1.11 6.98 4.19
CA VAL A 36 -2.34 6.40 4.74
C VAL A 36 -1.93 5.52 5.90
N ASP A 37 -2.67 5.62 7.00
CA ASP A 37 -2.43 4.81 8.19
C ASP A 37 -2.74 3.33 7.93
N ALA A 38 -2.17 2.47 8.79
CA ALA A 38 -2.47 1.05 8.76
C ALA A 38 -3.98 0.81 8.97
N PRO A 39 -4.56 -0.24 8.34
CA PRO A 39 -5.98 -0.55 8.50
C PRO A 39 -6.30 -0.88 9.97
N TRP A 40 -6.92 0.06 10.66
CA TRP A 40 -7.30 -0.06 12.08
C TRP A 40 -8.71 -0.63 12.26
N GLN A 41 -9.57 -0.47 11.25
CA GLN A 41 -10.98 -0.86 11.34
C GLN A 41 -11.12 -2.38 11.20
N PRO A 42 -11.57 -3.10 12.25
CA PRO A 42 -11.91 -4.51 12.11
C PRO A 42 -13.14 -4.68 11.21
N VAL A 43 -13.14 -5.69 10.35
CA VAL A 43 -14.26 -6.04 9.47
C VAL A 43 -14.84 -7.36 9.95
N THR A 44 -16.06 -7.34 10.47
CA THR A 44 -16.75 -8.56 10.90
C THR A 44 -17.33 -9.31 9.70
N LYS A 45 -17.31 -10.64 9.78
CA LYS A 45 -17.96 -11.54 8.81
C LYS A 45 -19.06 -12.32 9.54
N LYS A 46 -20.22 -12.48 8.89
CA LYS A 46 -21.31 -13.32 9.40
C LYS A 46 -20.93 -14.79 9.39
#